data_AF-A0A1L7I4H8-F1
#
_entry.id   AF-A0A1L7I4H8-F1
#
_cell.length_a   1.000
_cell.length_b   1.000
_cell.length_c   1.000
_cell.angle_alpha   90.00
_cell.angle_beta   90.00
_cell.angle_gamma   90.00
#
_symmetry.space_group_name_H-M   'P 1'
#
loop_
_entity.id
_entity.type
_entity.pdbx_description
1 polymer ?
#
loop_
_entity_poly.entity_id
_entity_poly.type
_entity_poly.pdbx_seq_one_letter_code
_entity_poly.pdbx_strand_id
1 'polypeptide(L)' 'MYKFLTSEKKEFVMSMQVLRSGTAIGALGREAEHAESKADFIHKLSIGLKEANETEY' A
#
# COMPACT_ATOMS: atom_id res chain seq x y z
N MET A 1 -8.87 -12.34 -8.16
CA MET A 1 -7.82 -12.76 -7.23
C MET A 1 -8.27 -12.71 -5.77
N TYR A 2 -8.81 -11.58 -5.27
CA TYR A 2 -9.37 -11.47 -3.91
C TYR A 2 -10.42 -12.53 -3.55
N LYS A 3 -11.38 -12.80 -4.45
CA LYS A 3 -12.44 -13.81 -4.25
C LYS A 3 -11.94 -15.27 -4.22
N PHE A 4 -10.72 -15.55 -4.70
CA PHE A 4 -10.20 -16.93 -4.78
C PHE A 4 -9.49 -17.34 -3.48
N LEU A 5 -8.83 -16.38 -2.81
CA LEU A 5 -8.08 -16.62 -1.55
C LEU A 5 -8.98 -16.73 -0.31
N THR A 6 -10.13 -16.06 -0.32
CA THR A 6 -11.07 -16.04 0.82
C THR A 6 -11.87 -17.34 0.96
N SER A 7 -12.06 -18.10 -0.11
CA SER A 7 -12.96 -19.26 -0.12
C SER A 7 -12.35 -20.54 0.46
N GLU A 8 -11.02 -20.73 0.41
CA GLU A 8 -10.42 -22.03 0.73
C GLU A 8 -9.52 -22.06 1.98
N LYS A 9 -8.90 -20.95 2.41
CA LYS A 9 -7.84 -21.01 3.45
C LYS A 9 -8.12 -20.31 4.78
N LYS A 10 -9.22 -19.58 4.96
CA LYS A 10 -9.42 -18.69 6.14
C LYS A 10 -8.19 -17.80 6.39
N GLU A 11 -7.54 -17.35 5.32
CA GLU A 11 -6.31 -16.58 5.34
C GLU A 11 -6.65 -15.08 5.39
N PHE A 12 -7.06 -14.62 6.58
CA PHE A 12 -7.42 -13.22 6.84
C PHE A 12 -6.20 -12.32 7.03
N VAL A 13 -5.06 -12.89 7.43
CA VAL A 13 -3.87 -12.12 7.82
C VAL A 13 -3.16 -11.57 6.58
N MET A 14 -2.82 -12.42 5.62
CA MET A 14 -2.17 -12.01 4.36
C MET A 14 -3.10 -11.13 3.52
N SER A 15 -4.40 -11.47 3.43
CA SER A 15 -5.36 -10.65 2.68
C SER A 15 -5.60 -9.27 3.30
N MET A 16 -5.56 -9.13 4.63
CA MET A 16 -5.55 -7.82 5.29
C MET A 16 -4.23 -7.06 5.07
N GLN A 17 -3.08 -7.74 5.08
CA GLN A 17 -1.81 -7.05 4.84
C GLN A 17 -1.73 -6.47 3.44
N VAL A 18 -2.15 -7.23 2.42
CA VAL A 18 -2.24 -6.77 1.03
C VAL A 18 -3.27 -5.63 0.87
N LEU A 19 -4.42 -5.73 1.55
CA LEU A 19 -5.43 -4.66 1.51
C LEU A 19 -4.89 -3.36 2.14
N ARG A 20 -4.22 -3.47 3.29
CA ARG A 20 -3.69 -2.32 4.03
C ARG A 20 -2.56 -1.64 3.24
N SER A 21 -1.56 -2.40 2.81
CA SER A 21 -0.44 -1.89 2.01
C SER A 21 -0.91 -1.30 0.68
N GLY A 22 -1.81 -1.98 -0.02
CA GLY A 22 -2.44 -1.46 -1.25
C GLY A 22 -3.20 -0.15 -1.07
N THR A 23 -3.93 0.03 0.03
CA THR A 23 -4.58 1.32 0.34
C THR A 23 -3.60 2.41 0.77
N ALA A 24 -2.50 2.05 1.42
CA ALA A 24 -1.47 3.00 1.86
C ALA A 24 -0.74 3.65 0.67
N ILE A 25 -0.49 2.91 -0.41
CA ILE A 25 0.14 3.44 -1.64
C ILE A 25 -0.66 4.63 -2.20
N GLY A 26 -1.99 4.46 -2.34
CA GLY A 26 -2.87 5.51 -2.86
C GLY A 26 -2.99 6.71 -1.91
N ALA A 27 -3.01 6.47 -0.60
CA ALA A 27 -3.04 7.51 0.41
C ALA A 27 -1.75 8.36 0.38
N LEU A 28 -0.59 7.72 0.33
CA LEU A 28 0.71 8.39 0.26
C LEU A 28 0.90 9.15 -1.05
N GLY A 29 0.35 8.66 -2.16
CA GLY A 29 0.31 9.38 -3.43
C GLY A 29 -0.45 10.70 -3.31
N ARG A 30 -1.66 10.69 -2.73
CA ARG A 30 -2.43 11.93 -2.47
C ARG A 30 -1.72 12.87 -1.50
N GLU A 31 -1.10 12.35 -0.45
CA GLU A 31 -0.37 13.20 0.48
C GLU A 31 0.86 13.84 -0.18
N ALA A 32 1.52 13.11 -1.09
CA ALA A 32 2.63 13.65 -1.86
C ALA A 32 2.16 14.80 -2.77
N GLU A 33 1.00 14.70 -3.43
CA GLU A 33 0.44 15.80 -4.24
C GLU A 33 0.26 17.11 -3.47
N HIS A 34 0.08 17.04 -2.15
CA HIS A 34 -0.06 18.18 -1.25
C HIS A 34 1.19 18.45 -0.40
N ALA A 35 2.34 17.89 -0.76
CA ALA A 35 3.58 18.04 0.00
C ALA A 35 4.04 19.50 0.09
N GLU A 36 4.48 19.91 1.28
CA GLU A 36 4.93 21.29 1.55
C GLU A 36 6.29 21.61 0.92
N SER A 37 7.03 20.58 0.49
CA SER A 37 8.33 20.72 -0.17
C SER A 37 8.64 19.57 -1.11
N LYS A 38 9.61 19.74 -2.01
CA LYS A 38 10.13 18.65 -2.85
C LYS A 38 10.72 17.50 -2.03
N ALA A 39 11.32 17.79 -0.88
CA ALA A 39 11.87 16.75 -0.01
C ALA A 39 10.76 15.89 0.60
N ASP A 40 9.67 16.54 1.06
CA ASP A 40 8.50 15.86 1.59
C ASP A 40 7.77 15.03 0.51
N PHE A 41 7.66 15.56 -0.71
CA PHE A 41 7.15 14.84 -1.88
C PHE A 41 7.93 13.53 -2.13
N ILE A 42 9.26 13.62 -2.21
CA ILE A 42 10.13 12.46 -2.44
C ILE A 42 10.03 11.48 -1.27
N HIS A 43 9.97 11.98 -0.04
CA HIS A 43 9.87 11.15 1.15
C HIS A 43 8.58 10.33 1.15
N LYS A 44 7.42 10.96 0.90
CA LYS A 44 6.12 10.30 0.84
C LYS A 44 6.04 9.25 -0.28
N LEU A 45 6.60 9.55 -1.46
CA LEU A 45 6.68 8.57 -2.56
C LEU A 45 7.60 7.38 -2.22
N SER A 46 8.69 7.61 -1.50
CA SER A 46 9.62 6.56 -1.07
C SER A 46 8.94 5.59 -0.08
N ILE A 47 8.09 6.10 0.82
CA ILE A 47 7.25 5.26 1.70
C ILE A 47 6.24 4.48 0.85
N GLY A 48 5.58 5.13 -0.11
CA GLY A 48 4.62 4.46 -1.00
C GLY A 48 5.26 3.32 -1.80
N LEU A 49 6.49 3.49 -2.25
CA LEU A 49 7.26 2.44 -2.93
C LEU A 49 7.58 1.27 -1.99
N LYS A 50 7.88 1.52 -0.71
CA LYS A 50 8.07 0.47 0.28
C LYS A 50 6.79 -0.36 0.49
N GLU A 51 5.64 0.30 0.61
CA GLU A 51 4.34 -0.38 0.75
C GLU A 51 3.96 -1.16 -0.53
N ALA A 52 4.31 -0.65 -1.72
CA ALA A 52 4.15 -1.37 -2.98
C ALA A 52 5.00 -2.65 -3.02
N ASN A 53 6.26 -2.58 -2.59
CA ASN A 53 7.13 -3.75 -2.49
C ASN A 53 6.60 -4.77 -1.46
N GLU A 54 6.00 -4.31 -0.35
CA GLU A 54 5.34 -5.18 0.63
C GLU A 54 4.02 -5.78 0.11
N THR A 55 3.38 -5.16 -0.89
CA THR A 55 2.17 -5.68 -1.54
C THR A 55 2.51 -6.72 -2.61
N GLU A 56 3.66 -6.58 -3.28
CA GLU A 56 4.14 -7.53 -4.30
C GLU A 56 4.65 -8.86 -3.71
N TYR A 57 5.00 -8.88 -2.41
CA TYR A 57 5.54 -10.04 -1.70
C TYR A 57 4.46 -10.81 -0.93
#